data_AF-A0A1H6SPT2-F1
#
_entry.id   AF-A0A1H6SPT2-F1
#
_cell.length_a   1.000
_cell.length_b   1.000
_cell.length_c   1.000
_cell.angle_alpha   90.00
_cell.angle_beta   90.00
_cell.angle_gamma   90.00
#
_symmetry.space_group_name_H-M   'P 1'
#
loop_
_entity.id
_entity.type
_entity.pdbx_description
1 polymer ?
#
loop_
_entity_poly.entity_id
_entity_poly.type
_entity_poly.pdbx_seq_one_letter_code
_entity_poly.pdbx_strand_id
1 'polypeptide(L)' 'MTDDQDAGRVMLDSEAAVLYWTGRFRVDPEELEEAVDIVGDSVEAVAAYLNTDR' A
#
# COMPACT_ATOMS: atom_id res chain seq x y z
N MET A 1 9.39 -20.61 -11.54
CA MET A 1 8.26 -19.74 -11.22
C MET A 1 8.74 -18.91 -10.05
N THR A 2 9.45 -17.83 -10.36
CA THR A 2 10.10 -17.01 -9.33
C THR A 2 9.03 -16.03 -8.89
N ASP A 3 8.60 -16.24 -7.67
CA ASP A 3 7.51 -15.54 -7.02
C ASP A 3 7.88 -14.06 -6.93
N ASP A 4 7.28 -13.27 -7.81
CA ASP A 4 7.30 -11.81 -7.87
C ASP A 4 6.47 -11.26 -6.68
N GLN A 5 6.72 -11.74 -5.45
CA GLN A 5 5.87 -11.43 -4.28
C GLN A 5 6.54 -10.59 -3.22
N ASP A 6 7.80 -10.20 -3.44
CA ASP A 6 8.46 -9.18 -2.63
C ASP A 6 8.24 -7.75 -3.18
N ALA A 7 8.01 -7.61 -4.49
CA ALA A 7 7.67 -6.31 -5.10
C ALA A 7 6.16 -5.95 -5.00
N GLY A 8 5.33 -6.89 -4.56
CA GLY A 8 3.87 -6.78 -4.53
C GLY A 8 3.28 -6.38 -3.18
N ARG A 9 4.10 -6.04 -2.16
CA ARG A 9 3.61 -5.73 -0.81
C ARG A 9 3.93 -4.31 -0.33
N VAL A 10 2.94 -3.68 0.29
CA VAL A 10 3.02 -2.40 0.99
C VAL A 10 3.59 -2.66 2.38
N MET A 11 4.90 -2.43 2.53
CA MET A 11 5.54 -2.46 3.83
C MET A 11 5.54 -1.07 4.47
N LEU A 12 5.02 -0.98 5.69
CA LEU A 12 4.99 0.26 6.50
C LEU A 12 5.97 0.18 7.68
N ASP A 13 6.98 -0.69 7.59
CA ASP A 13 7.97 -0.96 8.64
C ASP A 13 8.90 0.24 8.94
N SER A 14 8.93 1.23 8.05
CA SER A 14 9.73 2.44 8.21
C SER A 14 9.02 3.66 7.65
N GLU A 15 9.23 4.82 8.28
CA GLU A 15 8.70 6.12 7.82
C GLU A 15 9.06 6.40 6.35
N ALA A 16 10.24 5.97 5.88
CA ALA A 16 10.63 6.11 4.48
C ALA A 16 9.75 5.28 3.53
N ALA A 17 9.31 4.10 3.95
CA ALA A 17 8.42 3.25 3.17
C ALA A 17 7.00 3.84 3.14
N VAL A 18 6.52 4.34 4.29
CA VAL A 18 5.25 5.09 4.38
C VAL A 18 5.27 6.28 3.42
N LEU A 19 6.33 7.11 3.43
CA LEU A 19 6.47 8.25 2.53
C LEU A 19 6.52 7.86 1.05
N TYR A 20 7.17 6.74 0.74
CA TYR A 20 7.22 6.21 -0.63
C TYR A 20 5.82 5.83 -1.12
N TRP A 21 5.06 5.08 -0.32
CA TRP A 21 3.75 4.58 -0.69
C TRP A 21 2.67 5.65 -0.68
N THR A 22 2.66 6.54 0.33
CA THR A 22 1.77 7.71 0.35
C THR A 22 1.99 8.61 -0.86
N GLY A 23 3.24 8.82 -1.28
CA GLY A 23 3.57 9.54 -2.53
C GLY A 23 3.15 8.78 -3.80
N ARG A 24 3.31 7.44 -3.81
CA ARG A 24 2.92 6.55 -4.92
C ARG A 24 1.41 6.55 -5.16
N PHE A 25 0.64 6.43 -4.10
CA PHE A 25 -0.82 6.38 -4.11
C PHE A 25 -1.47 7.77 -4.05
N ARG A 26 -0.70 8.80 -3.65
CA ARG A 26 -1.16 10.17 -3.39
C ARG A 26 -2.27 10.22 -2.34
N VAL A 27 -2.07 9.46 -1.27
CA VAL A 27 -2.98 9.36 -0.12
C VAL A 27 -2.22 9.75 1.14
N ASP A 28 -2.95 10.01 2.21
CA ASP A 28 -2.38 10.26 3.52
C ASP A 28 -1.84 8.97 4.16
N PRO A 29 -0.84 9.05 5.06
CA PRO A 29 -0.30 7.88 5.76
C PRO A 29 -1.36 7.12 6.54
N GLU A 30 -2.29 7.82 7.19
CA GLU A 30 -3.41 7.22 7.91
C GLU A 30 -4.32 6.41 6.97
N GLU A 31 -4.60 6.94 5.78
CA GLU A 31 -5.46 6.31 4.78
C GLU A 31 -4.78 5.08 4.15
N LEU A 32 -3.46 5.14 3.98
CA LEU A 32 -2.65 4.00 3.55
C LEU A 32 -2.60 2.89 4.60
N GLU A 33 -2.42 3.25 5.88
CA GLU A 33 -2.46 2.30 7.00
C GLU A 33 -3.82 1.63 7.12
N GLU A 34 -4.92 2.39 7.02
CA GLU A 34 -6.27 1.85 7.03
C GLU A 34 -6.51 0.89 5.85
N ALA A 35 -6.09 1.28 4.64
CA ALA A 35 -6.22 0.41 3.48
C ALA A 35 -5.48 -0.91 3.68
N VAL A 36 -4.26 -0.88 4.20
CA VAL A 36 -3.46 -2.08 4.52
C VAL A 36 -4.10 -2.93 5.62
N ASP A 37 -4.74 -2.33 6.63
CA ASP A 37 -5.48 -3.08 7.66
C ASP A 37 -6.71 -3.81 7.08
N ILE A 38 -7.43 -3.16 6.16
CA ILE A 38 -8.67 -3.69 5.56
C ILE A 38 -8.38 -4.77 4.51
N VAL A 39 -7.44 -4.52 3.60
CA VAL A 39 -7.20 -5.39 2.43
C VAL A 39 -5.89 -6.20 2.53
N GLY A 40 -5.09 -5.96 3.56
CA GLY A 40 -3.78 -6.55 3.77
C GLY A 40 -2.65 -5.77 3.10
N ASP A 41 -1.43 -6.28 3.25
CA ASP A 41 -0.21 -5.68 2.68
C ASP A 41 -0.11 -5.79 1.16
N SER A 42 -1.12 -6.26 0.42
CA SER A 42 -1.01 -6.43 -1.03
C SER A 42 -1.18 -5.10 -1.78
N VAL A 43 -0.16 -4.69 -2.55
CA VAL A 43 -0.15 -3.45 -3.35
C VAL A 43 -1.34 -3.36 -4.28
N GLU A 44 -1.72 -4.45 -4.95
CA GLU A 44 -2.87 -4.48 -5.85
C GLU A 44 -4.19 -4.26 -5.11
N ALA A 45 -4.32 -4.84 -3.92
CA ALA A 45 -5.53 -4.73 -3.11
C ALA A 45 -5.65 -3.33 -2.48
N VAL A 46 -4.54 -2.80 -1.97
CA VAL A 46 -4.45 -1.42 -1.46
C VAL A 46 -4.72 -0.42 -2.58
N ALA A 47 -4.13 -0.63 -3.76
CA ALA A 47 -4.40 0.20 -4.93
C ALA A 47 -5.88 0.14 -5.33
N ALA A 48 -6.50 -1.04 -5.32
CA ALA A 48 -7.92 -1.19 -5.67
C ALA A 48 -8.83 -0.50 -4.64
N TYR A 49 -8.53 -0.62 -3.34
CA TYR A 49 -9.25 0.05 -2.27
C TYR A 49 -9.12 1.58 -2.38
N LEU A 50 -7.90 2.11 -2.48
CA LEU A 50 -7.67 3.56 -2.56
C LEU A 50 -8.18 4.18 -3.88
N ASN A 51 -8.29 3.39 -4.96
CA ASN A 51 -8.82 3.84 -6.24
C ASN A 51 -10.35 3.68 -6.33
N THR A 52 -10.99 3.02 -5.35
CA THR A 52 -12.46 2.93 -5.31
C THR A 52 -13.12 4.17 -4.71
N ASP A 53 -12.38 5.00 -3.98
CA ASP A 53 -12.89 6.19 -3.27
C ASP A 53 -12.81 7.48 -4.12
N ARG A 54 -12.53 7.37 -5.42
CA ARG A 54 -12.30 8.52 -6.33
C ARG A 54 -13.26 8.61 -7.52
#